data_AF-A0A7E6FL55-F1
#
_entry.id   AF-A0A7E6FL55-F1
#
_cell.length_a   1.000
_cell.length_b   1.000
_cell.length_c   1.000
_cell.angle_alpha   90.00
_cell.angle_beta   90.00
_cell.angle_gamma   90.00
#
_symmetry.space_group_name_H-M   'P 1'
#
loop_
_entity.id
_entity.type
_entity.pdbx_description
1 polymer ?
#
loop_
_entity_poly.entity_id
_entity_poly.type
_entity_poly.pdbx_seq_one_letter_code
_entity_poly.pdbx_strand_id
1 'polypeptide(L)'
;MAQAMGRRFGIIISKPCNFAKYLQPNKINWTIDPKELHGLKSRHLRLTRDKGYISALRSVDLERRHPQNVLYVTTNQIYFHTLIENPRYKKQLLWSSQMPYGNVFAKIMNLMFRFNDHFQEAIDKFFEVNIPNPNMHLVCAQIRIGRNPTMPHDD
;
A
#
# COMPACT_ATOMS: atom_id res chain seq x y z
N MET A 1 -8.62 -4.52 1.76
CA MET A 1 -8.91 -5.65 2.67
C MET A 1 -9.07 -5.18 4.11
N ALA A 2 -8.05 -4.58 4.74
CA ALA A 2 -8.15 -4.12 6.14
C ALA A 2 -9.40 -3.26 6.42
N GLN A 3 -9.59 -2.17 5.66
CA GLN A 3 -10.78 -1.32 5.78
C GLN A 3 -12.10 -2.07 5.53
N ALA A 4 -12.15 -2.96 4.54
CA ALA A 4 -13.35 -3.75 4.23
C ALA A 4 -13.77 -4.62 5.42
N MET A 5 -12.78 -5.18 6.12
CA MET A 5 -12.97 -6.05 7.29
C MET A 5 -13.04 -5.30 8.62
N GLY A 6 -12.99 -3.97 8.63
CA GLY A 6 -12.89 -3.18 9.86
C GLY A 6 -11.63 -3.46 10.69
N ARG A 7 -10.53 -3.89 10.06
CA ARG A 7 -9.27 -4.23 10.73
C ARG A 7 -8.26 -3.08 10.67
N ARG A 8 -7.40 -2.99 11.68
CA ARG A 8 -6.24 -2.10 11.64
C ARG A 8 -5.26 -2.58 10.58
N PHE A 9 -4.79 -1.65 9.74
CA PHE A 9 -3.74 -1.92 8.77
C PHE A 9 -2.36 -1.68 9.40
N GLY A 10 -1.42 -2.56 9.09
CA GLY A 10 -0.05 -2.50 9.58
C GLY A 10 0.94 -2.92 8.51
N ILE A 11 2.13 -2.32 8.54
CA ILE A 11 3.21 -2.69 7.62
C ILE A 11 4.40 -3.23 8.42
N ILE A 12 4.83 -4.45 8.08
CA ILE A 12 6.05 -5.06 8.58
C ILE A 12 6.89 -5.45 7.37
N ILE A 13 7.84 -4.60 6.99
CA ILE A 13 8.77 -4.84 5.87
C ILE A 13 10.20 -4.62 6.37
N SER A 14 10.91 -5.73 6.59
CA SER A 14 12.33 -5.73 6.95
C SER A 14 13.26 -6.05 5.77
N LYS A 15 12.72 -6.61 4.67
CA LYS A 15 13.45 -7.01 3.45
C LYS A 15 12.58 -6.77 2.19
N PRO A 16 13.17 -6.45 1.03
CA PRO A 16 14.60 -6.18 0.82
C PRO A 16 15.04 -4.80 1.30
N CYS A 17 14.11 -3.86 1.50
CA CYS A 17 14.38 -2.52 1.98
C CYS A 17 13.46 -2.17 3.15
N ASN A 18 14.03 -1.62 4.21
CA ASN A 18 13.24 -0.98 5.27
C ASN A 18 12.80 0.40 4.79
N PHE A 19 11.62 0.48 4.18
CA PHE A 19 11.09 1.74 3.64
C PHE A 19 10.81 2.79 4.73
N ALA A 20 10.75 2.40 6.01
CA ALA A 20 10.64 3.34 7.13
C ALA A 20 11.85 4.29 7.26
N LYS A 21 12.94 4.00 6.54
CA LYS A 21 14.07 4.92 6.36
C LYS A 21 13.75 6.14 5.48
N TYR A 22 12.64 6.12 4.76
CA TYR A 22 12.25 7.19 3.81
C TYR A 22 10.82 7.69 4.06
N LEU A 23 9.91 6.80 4.45
CA LEU A 23 8.52 7.11 4.69
C LEU A 23 8.16 6.91 6.16
N GLN A 24 7.27 7.75 6.66
CA GLN A 24 6.69 7.65 7.98
C GLN A 24 5.16 7.72 7.90
N PRO A 25 4.43 7.32 8.96
CA PRO A 25 2.99 7.52 9.02
C PRO A 25 2.58 8.98 8.75
N ASN A 26 1.48 9.13 8.03
CA ASN A 26 0.81 10.42 7.86
C ASN A 26 -0.50 10.48 8.67
N LYS A 27 -1.65 10.34 8.01
CA LYS A 27 -2.97 10.37 8.65
C LYS A 27 -3.37 9.03 9.25
N ILE A 28 -2.79 7.94 8.76
CA ILE A 28 -3.00 6.59 9.24
C ILE A 28 -1.72 6.09 9.89
N ASN A 29 -1.79 5.73 11.17
CA ASN A 29 -0.69 5.05 11.84
C ASN A 29 -0.67 3.56 11.47
N TRP A 30 0.29 3.17 10.65
CA TRP A 30 0.51 1.80 10.19
C TRP A 30 1.67 1.09 10.90
N THR A 31 2.28 1.71 11.92
CA THR A 31 3.32 1.05 12.72
C THR A 31 2.70 0.00 13.64
N ILE A 32 3.45 -1.07 13.86
CA ILE A 32 3.02 -2.24 14.62
C ILE A 32 4.10 -2.54 15.65
N ASP A 33 3.75 -2.54 16.93
CA ASP A 33 4.64 -3.01 18.00
C ASP A 33 4.59 -4.53 18.02
N PRO A 34 5.70 -5.27 17.80
CA PRO A 34 5.70 -6.73 17.87
C PRO A 34 5.09 -7.31 19.14
N LYS A 35 5.16 -6.59 20.28
CA LYS A 35 4.57 -7.02 21.55
C LYS A 35 3.04 -7.10 21.49
N GLU A 36 2.39 -6.24 20.69
CA GLU A 36 0.93 -6.23 20.56
C GLU A 36 0.39 -7.44 19.80
N LEU A 37 1.26 -8.14 19.05
CA LEU A 37 0.90 -9.34 18.30
C LEU A 37 1.11 -10.62 19.11
N HIS A 38 1.76 -10.52 20.27
CA HIS A 38 2.13 -11.68 21.07
C HIS A 38 0.90 -12.43 21.58
N GLY A 39 0.86 -13.75 21.38
CA GLY A 39 -0.26 -14.61 21.82
C GLY A 39 -1.53 -14.51 20.97
N LEU A 40 -1.57 -13.65 19.94
CA LEU A 40 -2.73 -13.57 19.06
C LEU A 40 -2.75 -14.71 18.03
N LYS A 41 -3.94 -15.28 17.80
CA LYS A 41 -4.14 -16.26 16.72
C LYS A 41 -3.86 -15.58 15.37
N SER A 42 -2.90 -16.12 14.62
CA SER A 42 -2.45 -15.53 13.36
C SER A 42 -2.58 -16.50 12.18
N ARG A 43 -2.61 -15.94 10.96
CA ARG A 43 -2.49 -16.70 9.71
C ARG A 43 -1.65 -15.93 8.71
N HIS A 44 -0.79 -16.66 8.00
CA HIS A 44 -0.02 -16.12 6.88
C HIS A 44 -0.71 -16.43 5.56
N LEU A 45 -0.87 -15.41 4.72
CA LEU A 45 -1.40 -15.51 3.36
C LEU A 45 -0.30 -15.10 2.38
N ARG A 46 0.21 -16.07 1.63
CA ARG A 46 1.18 -15.83 0.54
C ARG A 46 0.42 -15.79 -0.78
N LEU A 47 0.18 -14.60 -1.30
CA LEU A 47 -0.69 -14.32 -2.45
C LEU A 47 0.06 -13.72 -3.64
N THR A 48 1.39 -13.84 -3.66
CA THR A 48 2.21 -13.41 -4.80
C THR A 48 1.80 -14.19 -6.06
N ARG A 49 1.40 -13.50 -7.13
CA ARG A 49 0.90 -14.09 -8.39
C ARG A 49 -0.36 -14.97 -8.24
N ASP A 50 -1.10 -14.87 -7.13
CA ASP A 50 -2.31 -15.68 -6.91
C ASP A 50 -3.56 -15.07 -7.59
N LYS A 51 -3.86 -15.56 -8.80
CA LYS A 51 -5.06 -15.16 -9.55
C LYS A 51 -6.35 -15.73 -8.96
N GLY A 52 -6.28 -16.87 -8.26
CA GLY A 52 -7.45 -17.52 -7.66
C GLY A 52 -8.01 -16.70 -6.51
N TYR A 53 -7.13 -16.11 -5.70
CA TYR A 53 -7.54 -15.21 -4.62
C TYR A 53 -8.27 -13.98 -5.14
N ILE A 54 -7.78 -13.35 -6.22
CA ILE A 54 -8.43 -12.20 -6.87
C ILE A 54 -9.87 -12.57 -7.25
N SER A 55 -10.08 -13.67 -7.98
CA SER A 55 -11.42 -14.11 -8.39
C SER A 55 -12.36 -14.30 -7.19
N ALA A 56 -11.87 -14.91 -6.11
CA ALA A 56 -12.65 -15.13 -4.90
C ALA A 56 -13.09 -13.81 -4.23
N LEU A 57 -12.33 -12.72 -4.34
CA LEU A 57 -12.65 -11.45 -3.69
C LEU A 57 -13.99 -10.85 -4.11
N ARG A 58 -14.53 -11.22 -5.28
CA ARG A 58 -15.84 -10.72 -5.76
C ARG A 58 -17.02 -11.14 -4.90
N SER A 59 -16.95 -12.27 -4.21
CA SER A 59 -18.10 -12.84 -3.50
C SER A 59 -17.76 -13.46 -2.14
N VAL A 60 -16.48 -13.51 -1.78
CA VAL A 60 -16.03 -14.10 -0.52
C VAL A 60 -16.51 -13.28 0.68
N ASP A 61 -16.77 -13.99 1.78
CA ASP A 61 -16.86 -13.44 3.13
C ASP A 61 -15.46 -13.54 3.76
N LEU A 62 -14.73 -12.42 3.76
CA LEU A 62 -13.37 -12.31 4.29
C LEU A 62 -13.32 -12.58 5.79
N GLU A 63 -14.29 -12.11 6.56
CA GLU A 63 -14.37 -12.31 8.01
C GLU A 63 -14.50 -13.80 8.33
N ARG A 64 -15.41 -14.50 7.64
CA ARG A 64 -15.58 -15.95 7.80
C ARG A 64 -14.37 -16.73 7.29
N ARG A 65 -13.76 -16.32 6.17
CA ARG A 65 -12.60 -17.01 5.59
C ARG A 65 -11.33 -16.81 6.42
N HIS A 66 -11.23 -15.68 7.09
CA HIS A 66 -10.05 -15.26 7.84
C HIS A 66 -10.44 -14.81 9.26
N PRO A 67 -10.88 -15.73 10.13
CA PRO A 67 -11.35 -15.41 11.48
C PRO A 67 -10.21 -15.09 12.46
N GLN A 68 -8.95 -15.24 12.04
CA GLN A 68 -7.78 -15.02 12.89
C GLN A 68 -7.67 -13.55 13.31
N ASN A 69 -7.11 -13.29 14.49
CA ASN A 69 -6.90 -11.93 15.00
C ASN A 69 -5.89 -11.17 14.13
N VAL A 70 -4.82 -11.86 13.71
CA VAL A 70 -3.75 -11.29 12.89
C VAL A 70 -3.67 -12.00 11.53
N LEU A 71 -3.62 -11.21 10.46
CA LEU A 71 -3.42 -11.71 9.10
C LEU A 71 -2.16 -11.08 8.53
N TYR A 72 -1.13 -11.90 8.34
CA TYR A 72 0.08 -11.51 7.63
C TYR A 72 -0.14 -11.76 6.14
N VAL A 73 -0.11 -10.70 5.33
CA VAL A 73 -0.37 -10.80 3.88
C VAL A 73 0.88 -10.43 3.11
N THR A 74 1.39 -11.38 2.31
CA THR A 74 2.43 -11.13 1.31
C THR A 74 1.78 -11.12 -0.06
N THR A 75 1.86 -10.00 -0.78
CA THR A 75 1.29 -9.87 -2.12
C THR A 75 2.07 -8.87 -2.97
N ASN A 76 1.95 -9.01 -4.29
CA ASN A 76 2.40 -8.03 -5.29
C ASN A 76 1.24 -7.52 -6.16
N GLN A 77 0.00 -7.69 -5.70
CA GLN A 77 -1.23 -7.40 -6.44
C GLN A 77 -2.06 -6.32 -5.74
N ILE A 78 -2.79 -5.54 -6.52
CA ILE A 78 -3.69 -4.50 -6.04
C ILE A 78 -5.13 -5.02 -6.06
N TYR A 79 -5.67 -5.34 -4.88
CA TYR A 79 -6.96 -6.03 -4.74
C TYR A 79 -8.19 -5.15 -4.67
N PHE A 80 -8.05 -3.82 -4.53
CA PHE A 80 -9.21 -2.99 -4.22
C PHE A 80 -10.26 -3.00 -5.33
N HIS A 81 -9.85 -3.14 -6.61
CA HIS A 81 -10.75 -3.16 -7.76
C HIS A 81 -11.77 -4.32 -7.69
N THR A 82 -11.31 -5.51 -7.31
CA THR A 82 -12.21 -6.67 -7.19
C THR A 82 -13.04 -6.58 -5.91
N LEU A 83 -12.46 -6.00 -4.86
CA LEU A 83 -13.11 -5.94 -3.56
C LEU A 83 -14.26 -4.92 -3.52
N ILE A 84 -14.20 -3.85 -4.30
CA ILE A 84 -15.32 -2.88 -4.42
C ILE A 84 -16.56 -3.49 -5.07
N GLU A 85 -16.39 -4.52 -5.92
CA GLU A 85 -17.48 -5.24 -6.57
C GLU A 85 -18.19 -6.19 -5.59
N ASN A 86 -17.55 -6.52 -4.47
CA ASN A 86 -18.12 -7.44 -3.49
C ASN A 86 -19.32 -6.81 -2.77
N PRO A 87 -20.54 -7.36 -2.89
CA PRO A 87 -21.74 -6.77 -2.30
C PRO A 87 -21.66 -6.56 -0.79
N ARG A 88 -20.88 -7.39 -0.06
CA ARG A 88 -20.70 -7.27 1.39
C ARG A 88 -19.90 -6.05 1.81
N TYR A 89 -18.95 -5.62 0.96
CA TYR A 89 -17.99 -4.54 1.29
C TYR A 89 -18.24 -3.25 0.50
N LYS A 90 -19.16 -3.29 -0.47
CA LYS A 90 -19.45 -2.16 -1.35
C LYS A 90 -19.79 -0.88 -0.57
N LYS A 91 -20.52 -0.97 0.54
CA LYS A 91 -20.89 0.21 1.35
C LYS A 91 -19.65 0.84 2.03
N GLN A 92 -18.79 0.02 2.62
CA GLN A 92 -17.56 0.44 3.32
C GLN A 92 -16.55 1.05 2.35
N LEU A 93 -16.60 0.63 1.08
CA LEU A 93 -15.71 1.08 0.01
C LEU A 93 -16.37 2.05 -0.98
N LEU A 94 -17.57 2.58 -0.66
CA LEU A 94 -18.31 3.44 -1.58
C LEU A 94 -17.49 4.66 -2.01
N TRP A 95 -16.73 5.24 -1.09
CA TRP A 95 -15.88 6.40 -1.35
C TRP A 95 -14.86 6.16 -2.48
N SER A 96 -14.37 4.93 -2.67
CA SER A 96 -13.39 4.63 -3.72
C SER A 96 -14.05 4.37 -5.06
N SER A 97 -15.31 3.94 -5.09
CA SER A 97 -16.08 3.76 -6.33
C SER A 97 -16.46 5.07 -7.01
N GLN A 98 -16.41 6.19 -6.28
CA GLN A 98 -16.78 7.52 -6.76
C GLN A 98 -15.60 8.29 -7.40
N MET A 99 -14.42 7.67 -7.50
CA MET A 99 -13.20 8.34 -7.97
C MET A 99 -12.48 7.49 -9.04
N PRO A 100 -11.79 8.13 -10.00
CA PRO A 100 -10.89 7.41 -10.90
C PRO A 100 -9.81 6.64 -10.13
N TYR A 101 -9.36 5.52 -10.71
CA TYR A 101 -8.38 4.61 -10.10
C TYR A 101 -7.13 5.35 -9.56
N GLY A 102 -6.53 6.22 -10.38
CA GLY A 102 -5.34 6.98 -10.01
C GLY A 102 -5.58 7.86 -8.78
N ASN A 103 -6.77 8.43 -8.65
CA ASN A 103 -7.13 9.29 -7.53
C ASN A 103 -7.37 8.48 -6.25
N VAL A 104 -7.94 7.27 -6.36
CA VAL A 104 -8.06 6.34 -5.23
C VAL A 104 -6.67 5.97 -4.72
N PHE A 105 -5.77 5.58 -5.63
CA PHE A 105 -4.40 5.23 -5.28
C PHE A 105 -3.66 6.41 -4.62
N ALA A 106 -3.69 7.59 -5.24
CA ALA A 106 -3.07 8.80 -4.71
C ALA A 106 -3.62 9.17 -3.33
N LYS A 107 -4.95 9.11 -3.13
CA LYS A 107 -5.60 9.36 -1.84
C LYS A 107 -5.13 8.37 -0.77
N ILE A 108 -5.08 7.08 -1.09
CA ILE A 108 -4.59 6.04 -0.16
C ILE A 108 -3.12 6.29 0.20
N MET A 109 -2.27 6.56 -0.79
CA MET A 109 -0.85 6.82 -0.56
C MET A 109 -0.65 8.06 0.32
N ASN A 110 -1.37 9.15 0.05
CA ASN A 110 -1.32 10.38 0.87
C ASN A 110 -1.84 10.17 2.29
N LEU A 111 -2.83 9.32 2.50
CA LEU A 111 -3.31 9.01 3.85
C LEU A 111 -2.30 8.18 4.64
N MET A 112 -1.63 7.22 3.99
CA MET A 112 -0.70 6.31 4.65
C MET A 112 0.66 6.94 4.87
N PHE A 113 1.22 7.62 3.87
CA PHE A 113 2.63 7.97 3.85
C PHE A 113 2.84 9.48 3.77
N ARG A 114 3.88 9.92 4.46
CA ARG A 114 4.61 11.16 4.19
C ARG A 114 6.10 10.86 4.23
N PHE A 115 6.92 11.70 3.60
CA PHE A 115 8.36 11.59 3.74
C PHE A 115 8.77 11.84 5.20
N ASN A 116 9.86 11.20 5.62
CA ASN A 116 10.53 11.63 6.84
C ASN A 116 11.28 12.94 6.60
N ASP A 117 11.61 13.64 7.68
CA ASP A 117 12.14 15.00 7.60
C ASP A 117 13.44 15.04 6.80
N HIS A 118 14.33 14.06 7.01
CA HIS A 118 15.58 13.94 6.27
C HIS A 118 15.38 13.77 4.75
N PHE A 119 14.44 12.92 4.33
CA PHE A 119 14.17 12.70 2.92
C PHE A 119 13.38 13.87 2.30
N GLN A 120 12.51 14.51 3.07
CA GLN A 120 11.82 15.73 2.66
C GLN A 120 12.83 16.86 2.40
N GLU A 121 13.77 17.10 3.32
CA GLU A 121 14.86 18.09 3.14
C GLU A 121 15.68 17.81 1.88
N ALA A 122 16.00 16.53 1.61
CA ALA A 122 16.73 16.16 0.40
C ALA A 122 15.94 16.46 -0.89
N ILE A 123 14.62 16.23 -0.88
CA ILE A 123 13.72 16.56 -1.99
C ILE A 123 13.59 18.07 -2.16
N ASP A 124 13.40 18.80 -1.06
CA ASP A 124 13.23 20.25 -1.08
C ASP A 124 14.48 20.91 -1.64
N LYS A 125 15.67 20.52 -1.16
CA LYS A 125 16.95 20.99 -1.70
C LYS A 125 17.12 20.65 -3.17
N PHE A 126 16.72 19.45 -3.60
CA PHE A 126 16.75 19.09 -5.02
C PHE A 126 15.89 20.05 -5.85
N PHE A 127 14.69 20.38 -5.39
CA PHE A 127 13.81 21.29 -6.10
C PHE A 127 14.28 22.75 -6.04
N GLU A 128 14.82 23.22 -4.92
CA GLU A 128 15.41 24.57 -4.81
C GLU A 128 16.55 24.77 -5.82
N VAL A 129 17.40 23.76 -5.99
CA VAL A 129 18.55 23.82 -6.91
C VAL A 129 18.12 23.71 -8.37
N ASN A 130 17.17 22.82 -8.67
CA ASN A 130 16.81 22.47 -10.05
C ASN A 130 15.59 23.22 -10.60
N ILE A 131 14.83 23.89 -9.74
CA ILE A 131 13.68 24.73 -10.10
C ILE A 131 13.85 26.12 -9.48
N PRO A 132 14.87 26.89 -9.93
CA PRO A 132 15.17 28.20 -9.33
C PRO A 132 14.11 29.27 -9.64
N ASN A 133 13.22 29.03 -10.62
CA ASN A 133 12.21 30.00 -11.05
C ASN A 133 10.79 29.44 -10.81
N PRO A 134 9.92 30.14 -10.05
CA PRO A 134 8.55 29.71 -9.80
C PRO A 134 7.67 29.59 -11.05
N ASN A 135 8.05 30.24 -12.16
CA ASN A 135 7.34 30.16 -13.45
C ASN A 135 7.91 29.08 -14.39
N MET A 136 8.88 28.27 -13.93
CA MET A 136 9.46 27.21 -14.73
C MET A 136 8.46 26.06 -14.91
N HIS A 137 8.15 25.72 -16.16
CA HIS A 137 7.31 24.57 -16.46
C HIS A 137 8.13 23.28 -16.39
N LEU A 138 7.69 22.35 -15.54
CA LEU A 138 8.31 21.05 -15.40
C LEU A 138 7.61 20.02 -16.28
N VAL A 139 8.41 19.27 -17.03
CA VAL A 139 7.95 18.09 -17.75
C VAL A 139 8.56 16.88 -17.06
N CYS A 140 7.72 15.98 -16.54
CA CYS A 140 8.17 14.73 -15.95
C CYS A 140 8.09 13.62 -17.01
N ALA A 141 9.23 12.96 -17.27
CA ALA A 141 9.28 11.74 -18.07
C ALA A 141 9.81 10.61 -17.18
N GLN A 142 8.94 9.65 -16.86
CA GLN A 142 9.36 8.41 -16.19
C GLN A 142 9.75 7.38 -17.26
N ILE A 143 11.02 7.02 -17.32
CA ILE A 143 11.52 6.00 -18.25
C ILE A 143 12.01 4.80 -17.42
N ARG A 144 11.41 3.62 -17.65
CA ARG A 144 11.90 2.34 -17.12
C ARG A 144 12.44 1.50 -18.27
N ILE A 145 13.75 1.27 -18.28
CA ILE A 145 14.42 0.45 -19.30
C ILE A 145 15.06 -0.77 -18.62
N GLY A 146 14.79 -1.95 -19.16
CA GLY A 146 15.44 -3.20 -18.74
C GLY A 146 14.93 -3.80 -17.42
N ARG A 147 15.56 -4.92 -17.05
CA ARG A 147 15.40 -5.58 -15.75
C ARG A 147 16.32 -4.94 -14.73
N ASN A 148 15.88 -4.81 -13.48
CA ASN A 148 16.75 -4.35 -12.42
C ASN A 148 17.93 -5.34 -12.24
N PRO A 149 19.18 -4.94 -12.52
CA PRO A 149 20.33 -5.85 -12.48
C PRO A 149 20.62 -6.38 -11.07
N THR A 150 20.11 -5.73 -10.03
CA THR A 150 20.25 -6.14 -8.63
C THR A 150 19.08 -7.00 -8.13
N MET A 151 18.05 -7.20 -8.95
CA MET A 151 16.92 -8.10 -8.65
C MET A 151 16.86 -9.22 -9.70
N PRO A 152 17.46 -10.40 -9.41
CA PRO A 152 17.55 -11.52 -10.36
C PRO A 152 16.21 -12.07 -10.88
N HIS A 153 15.10 -11.65 -10.29
CA HIS A 153 13.73 -12.07 -10.64
C HIS A 153 12.83 -10.90 -11.05
N ASP A 154 13.42 -9.75 -11.37
CA ASP A 154 12.69 -8.68 -12.06
C ASP A 154 12.43 -9.16 -13.50
N ASP A 155 11.18 -9.46 -13.82
CA ASP A 155 10.78 -9.96 -15.15
C ASP A 155 10.66 -8.83 -16.16
#